data_AF-A0A4V2AYA6-F1
#
_entry.id   AF-A0A4V2AYA6-F1
#
_cell.length_a   1.000
_cell.length_b   1.000
_cell.length_c   1.000
_cell.angle_alpha   90.00
_cell.angle_beta   90.00
_cell.angle_gamma   90.00
#
_symmetry.space_group_name_H-M   'P 1'
#
loop_
_entity.id
_entity.type
_entity.pdbx_description
1 polymer ?
#
loop_
_entity_poly.entity_id
_entity_poly.type
_entity_poly.pdbx_seq_one_letter_code
_entity_poly.pdbx_strand_id
1 'polypeptide(L)'
;MNLFSPLKKLLALAALVAVTISCQKKDYFEDTGKHEPNFGGTVLQYLKSKPGMFDSVVRVIDLAGMNDVFEKEEITFFAPADSSFRATLLSLNRQLAQLGQK
;
A
#
# COMPACT_ATOMS: atom_id res chain seq x y z
N MET A 1 49.46 -35.07 9.17
CA MET A 1 48.39 -35.51 8.24
C MET A 1 47.21 -34.55 8.41
N ASN A 2 46.81 -33.85 7.35
CA ASN A 2 45.94 -32.66 7.43
C ASN A 2 44.50 -33.01 7.85
N LEU A 3 44.27 -33.06 9.16
CA LEU A 3 42.94 -33.24 9.79
C LEU A 3 41.94 -32.16 9.36
N PHE A 4 42.44 -31.00 8.91
CA PHE A 4 41.64 -29.91 8.34
C PHE A 4 40.99 -30.22 6.99
N SER A 5 41.47 -31.22 6.24
CA SER A 5 40.93 -31.55 4.90
C SER A 5 39.60 -32.32 4.91
N PRO A 6 39.37 -33.37 5.74
CA PRO A 6 38.07 -34.02 5.81
C PRO A 6 37.01 -33.09 6.44
N LEU A 7 37.39 -32.25 7.41
CA LEU A 7 36.47 -31.31 8.06
C LEU A 7 35.97 -30.23 7.08
N LYS A 8 36.86 -29.69 6.23
CA LYS A 8 36.48 -28.75 5.16
C LYS A 8 35.58 -29.41 4.11
N LYS A 9 35.83 -30.67 3.76
CA LYS A 9 34.97 -31.44 2.83
C LYS A 9 33.59 -31.72 3.44
N LEU A 10 33.53 -32.04 4.74
CA LEU A 10 32.28 -32.25 5.47
C LEU A 10 31.46 -30.95 5.55
N LEU A 11 32.12 -29.83 5.86
CA LEU A 11 31.48 -28.51 5.92
C LEU A 11 30.95 -28.06 4.55
N ALA A 12 31.72 -28.29 3.49
CA ALA A 12 31.31 -28.00 2.11
C ALA A 12 30.11 -28.86 1.67
N LEU A 13 30.08 -30.14 2.06
CA LEU A 13 28.97 -31.04 1.79
C LEU A 13 27.71 -30.63 2.57
N ALA A 14 27.85 -30.23 3.83
CA ALA A 14 26.74 -29.73 4.64
C ALA A 14 26.17 -28.42 4.06
N ALA A 15 27.02 -27.51 3.57
CA ALA A 15 26.59 -26.29 2.90
C ALA A 15 25.83 -26.59 1.59
N LEU A 16 26.28 -27.59 0.82
CA LEU A 16 25.62 -27.99 -0.42
C LEU A 16 24.22 -28.58 -0.17
N VAL A 17 24.05 -29.36 0.90
CA VAL A 17 22.75 -29.91 1.33
C VAL A 17 21.83 -28.81 1.88
N ALA A 18 22.36 -27.80 2.57
CA ALA A 18 21.55 -26.68 3.08
C ALA A 18 20.92 -25.84 1.96
N VAL A 19 21.61 -25.70 0.80
CA VAL A 19 21.09 -24.92 -0.35
C VAL A 19 19.92 -25.63 -1.04
N THR A 20 19.86 -26.98 -1.02
CA THR A 20 18.77 -27.72 -1.69
C THR A 20 17.45 -27.69 -0.93
N ILE A 21 17.47 -27.44 0.38
CA ILE A 21 16.26 -27.37 1.24
C ILE A 21 15.45 -26.08 0.99
N SER A 22 16.07 -25.01 0.48
CA SER A 22 15.41 -23.72 0.23
C SER A 22 14.53 -23.69 -1.04
N CYS A 23 14.68 -24.67 -1.93
CA CYS A 23 14.03 -24.67 -3.26
C CYS A 23 12.61 -25.28 -3.30
N GLN A 24 12.01 -25.64 -2.16
CA GLN A 24 10.69 -26.31 -2.13
C GLN A 24 9.63 -25.62 -1.26
N LYS A 25 9.68 -24.30 -1.12
CA LYS A 25 8.50 -23.58 -0.63
C LYS A 25 7.51 -23.48 -1.79
N LYS A 26 6.49 -24.33 -1.80
CA LYS A 26 5.40 -24.29 -2.78
C LYS A 26 4.16 -23.55 -2.26
N ASP A 27 4.16 -23.18 -0.99
CA ASP A 27 3.01 -22.58 -0.28
C ASP A 27 3.09 -21.05 -0.23
N TYR A 28 3.46 -20.42 -1.34
CA TYR A 28 3.45 -18.94 -1.44
C TYR A 28 2.16 -18.38 -2.02
N PHE A 29 1.34 -19.25 -2.61
CA PHE A 29 0.07 -18.90 -3.21
C PHE A 29 -1.03 -19.39 -2.28
N GLU A 30 -1.27 -18.61 -1.23
CA GLU A 30 -2.53 -18.69 -0.49
C GLU A 30 -3.63 -18.20 -1.44
N ASP A 31 -4.44 -19.13 -1.95
CA ASP A 31 -5.62 -18.80 -2.74
C ASP A 31 -6.62 -18.12 -1.79
N THR A 32 -6.64 -16.79 -1.81
CA THR A 32 -7.59 -15.98 -1.01
C THR A 32 -9.04 -16.15 -1.46
N GLY A 33 -9.32 -17.08 -2.38
CA GLY A 33 -10.63 -17.34 -2.93
C GLY A 33 -11.09 -16.25 -3.90
N LYS A 34 -12.36 -16.30 -4.27
CA LYS A 34 -12.98 -15.27 -5.13
C LYS A 34 -13.14 -13.98 -4.34
N HIS A 35 -12.41 -12.94 -4.76
CA HIS A 35 -12.56 -11.60 -4.21
C HIS A 35 -13.92 -11.02 -4.59
N GLU A 36 -14.69 -10.53 -3.63
CA GLU A 36 -15.91 -9.76 -3.92
C GLU A 36 -15.49 -8.35 -4.36
N PRO A 37 -15.76 -7.96 -5.63
CA PRO A 37 -15.32 -6.67 -6.15
C PRO A 37 -16.20 -5.50 -5.69
N ASN A 38 -17.36 -5.80 -5.10
CA ASN A 38 -18.35 -4.80 -4.74
C ASN A 38 -18.24 -4.46 -3.25
N PHE A 39 -18.19 -3.16 -2.95
CA PHE A 39 -18.27 -2.68 -1.58
C PHE A 39 -19.73 -2.43 -1.22
N GLY A 40 -20.23 -3.08 -0.15
CA GLY A 40 -21.63 -3.02 0.28
C GLY A 40 -22.03 -1.75 1.05
N GLY A 41 -21.53 -0.58 0.64
CA GLY A 41 -21.75 0.69 1.34
C GLY A 41 -21.64 1.91 0.42
N THR A 42 -21.79 3.09 1.00
CA THR A 42 -21.74 4.37 0.28
C THR A 42 -20.31 4.71 -0.17
N VAL A 43 -20.17 5.68 -1.08
CA VAL A 43 -18.85 6.17 -1.50
C VAL A 43 -18.08 6.70 -0.29
N LEU A 44 -18.73 7.47 0.60
CA LEU A 44 -18.08 7.98 1.80
C LEU A 44 -17.65 6.87 2.76
N GLN A 45 -18.45 5.81 2.91
CA GLN A 45 -18.09 4.64 3.73
C GLN A 45 -16.89 3.90 3.14
N TYR A 46 -16.81 3.76 1.81
CA TYR A 46 -15.66 3.16 1.15
C TYR A 46 -14.38 3.96 1.44
N LEU A 47 -14.44 5.30 1.28
CA LEU A 47 -13.29 6.17 1.55
C LEU A 47 -12.84 6.07 3.01
N LYS A 48 -13.77 6.09 3.96
CA LYS A 48 -13.49 5.93 5.40
C LYS A 48 -12.95 4.54 5.76
N SER A 49 -13.27 3.50 4.99
CA SER A 49 -12.78 2.13 5.22
C SER A 49 -11.30 1.93 4.89
N LYS A 50 -10.66 2.89 4.19
CA LYS A 50 -9.25 2.85 3.76
C LYS A 50 -8.45 3.99 4.41
N PRO A 51 -8.29 3.99 5.75
CA PRO A 51 -7.56 5.04 6.44
C PRO A 51 -6.11 5.11 5.96
N GLY A 52 -5.56 6.33 5.90
CA GLY A 52 -4.22 6.63 5.39
C GLY A 52 -4.11 6.73 3.87
N MET A 53 -5.09 6.22 3.11
CA MET A 53 -5.13 6.37 1.65
C MET A 53 -5.98 7.57 1.20
N PHE A 54 -7.10 7.83 1.89
CA PHE A 54 -8.09 8.84 1.49
C PHE A 54 -8.48 9.83 2.61
N ASP A 55 -7.70 9.95 3.68
CA ASP A 55 -8.01 10.81 4.83
C ASP A 55 -8.16 12.29 4.40
N SER A 56 -7.31 12.72 3.47
CA SER A 56 -7.35 14.08 2.91
C SER A 56 -8.62 14.31 2.07
N VAL A 57 -9.06 13.30 1.31
CA VAL A 57 -10.32 13.36 0.56
C VAL A 57 -11.50 13.50 1.48
N VAL A 58 -11.60 12.63 2.50
CA VAL A 58 -12.70 12.65 3.48
C VAL A 58 -12.78 14.03 4.14
N ARG A 59 -11.64 14.57 4.58
CA ARG A 59 -11.57 15.92 5.15
C ARG A 59 -12.07 17.00 4.19
N VAL A 60 -11.71 16.94 2.91
CA VAL A 60 -12.15 17.93 1.92
C VAL A 60 -13.66 17.82 1.66
N ILE A 61 -14.21 16.61 1.60
CA ILE A 61 -15.66 16.38 1.49
C ILE A 61 -16.39 17.02 2.69
N ASP A 62 -15.88 16.82 3.90
CA ASP A 62 -16.42 17.40 5.12
C ASP A 62 -16.39 18.94 5.07
N LEU A 63 -15.25 19.53 4.69
CA LEU A 63 -15.08 20.98 4.60
C LEU A 63 -15.94 21.61 3.49
N ALA A 64 -16.19 20.88 2.41
CA ALA A 64 -17.05 21.31 1.32
C ALA A 64 -18.55 21.14 1.64
N GLY A 65 -18.91 20.51 2.77
CA GLY A 65 -20.30 20.20 3.11
C GLY A 65 -20.95 19.18 2.19
N MET A 66 -20.16 18.32 1.54
CA MET A 66 -20.64 17.38 0.51
C MET A 66 -21.01 15.99 1.05
N ASN A 67 -21.06 15.81 2.37
CA ASN A 67 -21.35 14.51 2.99
C ASN A 67 -22.63 13.86 2.44
N ASP A 68 -23.71 14.62 2.29
CA ASP A 68 -24.97 14.12 1.76
C ASP A 68 -24.85 13.55 0.34
N VAL A 69 -24.08 14.21 -0.53
CA VAL A 69 -23.84 13.75 -1.91
C VAL A 69 -23.10 12.41 -1.89
N PHE A 70 -22.05 12.30 -1.08
CA PHE A 70 -21.22 11.08 -1.00
C PHE A 70 -21.84 9.94 -0.19
N GLU A 71 -22.88 10.21 0.58
CA GLU A 71 -23.64 9.21 1.34
C GLU A 71 -24.92 8.75 0.63
N LYS A 72 -25.62 9.64 -0.09
CA LYS A 72 -27.00 9.38 -0.55
C LYS A 72 -27.12 9.28 -2.08
N GLU A 73 -26.22 9.89 -2.83
CA GLU A 73 -26.33 9.95 -4.30
C GLU A 73 -25.50 8.88 -5.00
N GLU A 74 -25.94 8.49 -6.21
CA GLU A 74 -25.19 7.59 -7.08
C GLU A 74 -24.20 8.41 -7.93
N ILE A 75 -22.93 8.39 -7.55
CA ILE A 75 -21.86 9.16 -8.21
C ILE A 75 -20.69 8.25 -8.60
N THR A 76 -20.00 8.61 -9.68
CA THR A 76 -18.67 8.06 -9.99
C THR A 76 -17.61 9.06 -9.56
N PHE A 77 -16.83 8.71 -8.54
CA PHE A 77 -15.82 9.60 -7.97
C PHE A 77 -14.41 9.02 -8.10
N PHE A 78 -13.53 9.76 -8.78
CA PHE A 78 -12.11 9.40 -8.93
C PHE A 78 -11.31 9.94 -7.74
N ALA A 79 -11.33 9.19 -6.64
CA ALA A 79 -10.68 9.60 -5.39
C ALA A 79 -9.15 9.67 -5.53
N PRO A 80 -8.53 10.85 -5.39
CA PRO A 80 -7.08 10.96 -5.32
C PRO A 80 -6.57 10.38 -3.99
N ALA A 81 -5.40 9.74 -4.01
CA ALA A 81 -4.75 9.32 -2.77
C ALA A 81 -4.16 10.52 -2.01
N ASP A 82 -3.95 10.36 -0.70
CA ASP A 82 -3.34 11.36 0.18
C ASP A 82 -1.96 11.84 -0.31
N SER A 83 -1.21 10.97 -0.99
CA SER A 83 0.07 11.34 -1.63
C SER A 83 -0.09 12.43 -2.69
N SER A 84 -1.19 12.39 -3.47
CA SER A 84 -1.53 13.41 -4.47
C SER A 84 -1.87 14.75 -3.81
N PHE A 85 -2.64 14.73 -2.71
CA PHE A 85 -2.92 15.94 -1.92
C PHE A 85 -1.64 16.57 -1.39
N ARG A 86 -0.78 15.75 -0.75
CA ARG A 86 0.49 16.21 -0.20
C ARG A 86 1.39 16.82 -1.29
N ALA A 87 1.54 16.14 -2.43
CA ALA A 87 2.35 16.64 -3.54
C ALA A 87 1.82 17.98 -4.07
N THR A 88 0.50 18.10 -4.21
CA THR A 88 -0.16 19.32 -4.70
C THR A 88 0.03 20.48 -3.74
N LEU A 89 -0.24 20.28 -2.45
CA LEU A 89 -0.07 21.32 -1.42
C LEU A 89 1.39 21.78 -1.31
N LEU A 90 2.35 20.87 -1.38
CA LEU A 90 3.78 21.24 -1.38
C LEU A 90 4.18 22.01 -2.64
N SER A 91 3.63 21.67 -3.80
CA SER A 91 3.86 22.41 -5.05
C SER A 91 3.27 23.82 -4.96
N LEU A 92 2.00 23.92 -4.56
CA LEU A 92 1.29 25.19 -4.41
C LEU A 92 1.99 26.11 -3.41
N ASN A 93 2.33 25.61 -2.22
CA ASN A 93 3.00 26.39 -1.19
C ASN A 93 4.38 26.90 -1.62
N ARG A 94 5.10 26.16 -2.49
CA ARG A 94 6.36 26.63 -3.09
C ARG A 94 6.13 27.75 -4.09
N GLN A 95 5.13 27.62 -4.96
CA GLN A 95 4.76 28.67 -5.92
C GLN A 95 4.35 29.95 -5.20
N LEU A 96 3.47 29.86 -4.20
CA LEU A 96 3.04 31.02 -3.41
C LEU A 96 4.22 31.70 -2.69
N ALA A 97 5.17 30.91 -2.16
CA ALA A 97 6.37 31.46 -1.54
C ALA A 97 7.26 32.21 -2.54
N GLN A 98 7.42 31.68 -3.76
CA GLN A 98 8.18 32.35 -4.83
C GLN A 98 7.51 33.64 -5.31
N LEU A 99 6.18 33.70 -5.27
CA LEU A 99 5.39 34.88 -5.61
C LEU A 99 5.27 35.90 -4.48
N GLY A 100 5.79 35.60 -3.28
CA GLY A 100 5.65 36.47 -2.11
C GLY A 100 4.21 36.53 -1.56
N GLN A 101 3.38 35.54 -1.86
CA GLN A 101 1.97 35.45 -1.45
C GLN A 101 1.78 34.53 -0.23
N LYS A 102 2.77 34.48 0.65
CA LYS A 102 2.76 33.63 1.85
C LYS A 102 2.43 34.42 3.11
#